data_AF-A0AAN5YJ96-F1
#
_entry.id   AF-A0AAN5YJ96-F1
#
_cell.length_a   1.000
_cell.length_b   1.000
_cell.length_c   1.000
_cell.angle_alpha   90.00
_cell.angle_beta   90.00
_cell.angle_gamma   90.00
#
_symmetry.space_group_name_H-M   'P 1'
#
loop_
_entity.id
_entity.type
_entity.pdbx_description
1 polymer ?
#
loop_
_entity_poly.entity_id
_entity_poly.type
_entity_poly.pdbx_seq_one_letter_code
_entity_poly.pdbx_strand_id
1 'polypeptide(L)'
;MHGIENDVPLASGFEEHICKALLNQKAEITLHWKAVEILQMWYWAEVQNLIVLFLFETWSYFKFAATGGFKLHSTLRDLSREHYFLVYDPDSTTVITHVEGDVAYDKALQHQLIFVGKQDCPLYKFEDRRGQILVDYLEKYLSHYNVKMGKRKNSLQSVRQRKRRAVEAS
;
A
#
# COMPACT_ATOMS: atom_id res chain seq x y z
N MET A 1 -21.43 36.21 -2.26
CA MET A 1 -21.57 34.82 -2.73
C MET A 1 -20.46 34.03 -2.09
N HIS A 2 -20.75 33.22 -1.08
CA HIS A 2 -19.74 32.34 -0.47
C HIS A 2 -19.42 31.27 -1.50
N GLY A 3 -18.21 31.29 -2.03
CA GLY A 3 -17.72 30.22 -2.91
C GLY A 3 -17.87 28.90 -2.17
N ILE A 4 -18.56 27.96 -2.78
CA ILE A 4 -18.56 26.57 -2.34
C ILE A 4 -17.09 26.16 -2.48
N GLU A 5 -16.34 26.17 -1.37
CA GLU A 5 -15.07 25.45 -1.31
C GLU A 5 -15.41 24.02 -1.73
N ASN A 6 -14.93 23.63 -2.91
CA ASN A 6 -14.98 22.24 -3.35
C ASN A 6 -14.05 21.47 -2.41
N ASP A 7 -14.59 21.14 -1.23
CA ASP A 7 -13.85 20.44 -0.20
C ASP A 7 -13.50 19.06 -0.74
N VAL A 8 -12.22 18.87 -1.06
CA VAL A 8 -11.74 17.62 -1.64
C VAL A 8 -11.98 16.52 -0.60
N PRO A 9 -12.48 15.33 -0.97
CA PRO A 9 -12.75 14.29 0.02
C PRO A 9 -11.47 13.90 0.78
N LEU A 10 -11.62 13.67 2.08
CA LEU A 10 -10.54 13.26 2.97
C LEU A 10 -10.22 11.77 2.77
N ALA A 11 -8.94 11.44 2.61
CA ALA A 11 -8.49 10.05 2.69
C ALA A 11 -8.19 9.68 4.15
N SER A 12 -9.17 9.13 4.87
CA SER A 12 -9.03 8.69 6.27
C SER A 12 -7.83 7.76 6.45
N GLY A 13 -6.99 7.98 7.46
CA GLY A 13 -5.74 7.22 7.61
C GLY A 13 -4.54 7.86 6.87
N PHE A 14 -4.76 8.61 5.80
CA PHE A 14 -3.70 9.19 4.97
C PHE A 14 -3.54 10.70 5.17
N GLU A 15 -4.60 11.38 5.60
CA GLU A 15 -4.71 12.84 5.65
C GLU A 15 -5.34 13.33 6.96
N GLU A 16 -5.09 14.61 7.27
CA GLU A 16 -5.85 15.36 8.28
C GLU A 16 -6.82 16.34 7.59
N HIS A 17 -7.89 16.72 8.28
CA HIS A 17 -8.89 17.66 7.75
C HIS A 17 -8.29 19.00 7.31
N ILE A 18 -7.18 19.42 7.92
CA ILE A 18 -6.47 20.66 7.60
C ILE A 18 -5.46 20.54 6.45
N CYS A 19 -5.18 19.31 5.98
CA CYS A 19 -4.16 19.03 4.96
C CYS A 19 -4.64 17.91 4.01
N LYS A 20 -5.59 18.27 3.14
CA LYS A 20 -6.14 17.34 2.13
C LYS A 20 -5.35 17.46 0.83
N ALA A 21 -4.84 16.35 0.31
CA ALA A 21 -4.18 16.37 -1.00
C ALA A 21 -5.20 16.61 -2.13
N LEU A 22 -4.71 17.01 -3.30
CA LEU A 22 -5.54 17.09 -4.51
C LEU A 22 -5.79 15.70 -5.11
N LEU A 23 -6.91 15.55 -5.82
CA LEU A 23 -7.16 14.34 -6.59
C LEU A 23 -6.14 14.18 -7.73
N ASN A 24 -5.82 12.94 -8.07
CA ASN A 24 -4.95 12.56 -9.18
C ASN A 24 -3.49 13.03 -9.05
N GLN A 25 -3.06 13.42 -7.84
CA GLN A 25 -1.69 13.83 -7.55
C GLN A 25 -1.08 12.90 -6.50
N LYS A 26 0.23 12.70 -6.60
CA LYS A 26 0.99 11.99 -5.57
C LYS A 26 1.14 12.90 -4.35
N ALA A 27 0.87 12.37 -3.17
CA ALA A 27 1.07 13.05 -1.90
C ALA A 27 1.88 12.17 -0.94
N GLU A 28 2.64 12.79 -0.04
CA GLU A 28 3.36 12.10 1.02
C GLU A 28 2.48 12.02 2.27
N ILE A 29 2.55 10.89 2.97
CA ILE A 29 1.87 10.75 4.25
C ILE A 29 2.78 11.37 5.31
N THR A 30 2.43 12.56 5.79
CA THR A 30 3.21 13.25 6.84
C THR A 30 2.82 12.80 8.25
N LEU A 31 1.74 12.03 8.36
CA LEU A 31 1.23 11.50 9.62
C LEU A 31 2.18 10.47 10.23
N HIS A 32 2.39 10.59 11.54
CA HIS A 32 3.18 9.64 12.33
C HIS A 32 2.37 8.42 12.78
N TRP A 33 1.53 7.88 11.90
CA TRP A 33 0.75 6.67 12.17
C TRP A 33 1.50 5.43 11.71
N LYS A 34 1.30 4.32 12.42
CA LYS A 34 1.72 3.00 11.95
C LYS A 34 0.79 2.58 10.81
N ALA A 35 1.30 1.74 9.89
CA ALA A 35 0.46 1.27 8.79
C ALA A 35 -0.83 0.58 9.26
N VAL A 36 -0.78 -0.20 10.35
CA VAL A 36 -1.99 -0.82 10.92
C VAL A 36 -3.04 0.22 11.34
N GLU A 37 -2.61 1.37 11.86
CA GLU A 37 -3.51 2.46 12.26
C GLU A 37 -4.12 3.13 11.02
N ILE A 38 -3.32 3.36 9.97
CA ILE A 38 -3.79 3.86 8.68
C ILE A 38 -4.87 2.94 8.10
N LEU A 39 -4.62 1.63 8.10
CA LEU A 39 -5.55 0.64 7.56
C LEU A 39 -6.82 0.52 8.38
N GLN A 40 -6.71 0.51 9.71
CA GLN A 40 -7.88 0.53 10.60
C GLN A 40 -8.75 1.77 10.34
N MET A 41 -8.14 2.95 10.26
CA MET A 41 -8.87 4.19 9.98
C MET A 41 -9.50 4.20 8.59
N TRP A 42 -8.83 3.62 7.60
CA TRP A 42 -9.40 3.46 6.27
C TRP A 42 -10.64 2.56 6.32
N TYR A 43 -10.53 1.32 6.80
CA TYR A 43 -11.63 0.34 6.80
C TYR A 43 -12.75 0.63 7.81
N TRP A 44 -12.51 1.43 8.85
CA TRP A 44 -13.56 1.90 9.75
C TRP A 44 -14.29 3.15 9.27
N ALA A 45 -13.80 3.82 8.22
CA ALA A 45 -14.52 4.95 7.64
C ALA A 45 -15.80 4.45 6.93
N GLU A 46 -16.96 4.94 7.39
CA GLU A 46 -18.29 4.46 6.96
C GLU A 46 -18.59 4.64 5.46
N VAL A 47 -17.96 5.63 4.80
CA VAL A 47 -18.10 5.84 3.36
C VAL A 47 -16.79 6.35 2.75
N GLN A 48 -16.16 5.52 1.93
CA GLN A 48 -15.00 5.91 1.13
C GLN A 48 -15.50 6.32 -0.27
N ASN A 49 -15.71 7.61 -0.51
CA ASN A 49 -15.98 8.14 -1.86
C ASN A 49 -14.70 8.30 -2.69
N LEU A 50 -13.67 7.53 -2.36
CA LEU A 50 -12.33 7.62 -2.90
C LEU A 50 -11.75 6.26 -3.21
N ILE A 51 -10.81 6.26 -4.15
CA ILE A 51 -9.86 5.18 -4.39
C ILE A 51 -8.49 5.68 -3.99
N VAL A 52 -7.77 4.92 -3.15
CA VAL A 52 -6.40 5.22 -2.73
C VAL A 52 -5.44 4.17 -3.29
N LEU A 53 -4.37 4.65 -3.91
CA LEU A 53 -3.21 3.83 -4.28
C LEU A 53 -2.10 4.12 -3.27
N PHE A 54 -1.87 3.21 -2.33
CA PHE A 54 -0.88 3.38 -1.27
C PHE A 54 0.49 2.81 -1.68
N LEU A 55 1.43 3.71 -1.98
CA LEU A 55 2.83 3.39 -2.26
C LEU A 55 3.58 3.25 -0.94
N PHE A 56 3.45 2.07 -0.34
CA PHE A 56 3.83 1.81 1.04
C PHE A 56 5.35 1.85 1.28
N GLU A 57 6.17 1.69 0.23
CA GLU A 57 7.63 1.77 0.33
C GLU A 57 8.19 3.19 0.31
N THR A 58 7.43 4.15 -0.22
CA THR A 58 7.79 5.57 -0.22
C THR A 58 6.89 6.38 0.71
N TRP A 59 6.05 5.70 1.49
CA TRP A 59 5.10 6.31 2.43
C TRP A 59 4.29 7.44 1.80
N SER A 60 3.78 7.17 0.60
CA SER A 60 3.08 8.13 -0.25
C SER A 60 1.86 7.50 -0.88
N TYR A 61 0.93 8.29 -1.41
CA TYR A 61 -0.27 7.77 -2.01
C TYR A 61 -0.76 8.65 -3.17
N PHE A 62 -1.66 8.10 -3.96
CA PHE A 62 -2.54 8.85 -4.83
C PHE A 62 -3.98 8.67 -4.34
N LYS A 63 -4.83 9.68 -4.53
CA LYS A 63 -6.27 9.52 -4.35
C LYS A 63 -7.07 9.96 -5.58
N PHE A 64 -8.15 9.23 -5.84
CA PHE A 64 -9.04 9.38 -6.98
C PHE A 64 -10.49 9.33 -6.50
N ALA A 65 -11.42 9.85 -7.29
CA ALA A 65 -12.85 9.66 -7.03
C ALA A 65 -13.21 8.16 -7.08
N ALA A 66 -14.18 7.72 -6.26
CA ALA A 66 -14.65 6.33 -6.26
C ALA A 66 -15.19 5.84 -7.63
N THR A 67 -15.61 6.76 -8.50
CA THR A 67 -16.03 6.45 -9.88
C THR A 67 -14.88 6.06 -10.79
N GLY A 68 -13.62 6.21 -10.35
CA GLY A 68 -12.43 5.98 -11.14
C GLY A 68 -12.22 7.04 -12.22
N GLY A 69 -11.90 6.57 -13.44
CA GLY A 69 -11.71 7.42 -14.63
C GLY A 69 -10.32 7.35 -15.24
N PHE A 70 -10.11 8.12 -16.30
CA PHE A 70 -8.90 8.04 -17.13
C PHE A 70 -7.60 8.27 -16.34
N LYS A 71 -7.61 9.17 -15.35
CA LYS A 71 -6.43 9.45 -14.52
C LYS A 71 -6.03 8.26 -13.65
N LEU A 72 -7.00 7.55 -13.06
CA LEU A 72 -6.75 6.31 -12.33
C LEU A 72 -6.13 5.26 -13.26
N HIS A 73 -6.77 5.02 -14.41
CA HIS A 73 -6.30 4.05 -15.40
C HIS A 73 -4.88 4.34 -15.90
N SER A 74 -4.58 5.60 -16.26
CA SER A 74 -3.23 5.99 -16.67
C SER A 74 -2.22 5.79 -15.56
N THR A 75 -2.56 6.15 -14.32
CA THR A 75 -1.65 6.01 -13.17
C THR A 75 -1.34 4.55 -12.89
N LEU A 76 -2.34 3.67 -12.91
CA LEU A 76 -2.15 2.22 -12.74
C LEU A 76 -1.25 1.65 -13.85
N ARG A 77 -1.49 2.04 -15.11
CA ARG A 77 -0.66 1.61 -16.24
C ARG A 77 0.79 2.10 -16.14
N ASP A 78 1.00 3.30 -15.63
CA ASP A 78 2.34 3.86 -15.46
C ASP A 78 3.06 3.16 -14.29
N LEU A 79 2.34 2.88 -13.20
CA LEU A 79 2.87 2.14 -12.06
C LEU A 79 3.21 0.68 -12.39
N SER A 80 2.40 -0.01 -13.19
CA SER A 80 2.55 -1.45 -13.49
C SER A 80 3.88 -1.82 -14.17
N ARG A 81 4.60 -0.84 -14.72
CA ARG A 81 5.92 -1.02 -15.33
C ARG A 81 7.00 -1.42 -14.34
N GLU A 82 6.90 -0.93 -13.10
CA GLU A 82 7.93 -1.09 -12.06
C GLU A 82 7.34 -1.56 -10.73
N HIS A 83 6.02 -1.59 -10.62
CA HIS A 83 5.30 -1.90 -9.39
C HIS A 83 4.40 -3.11 -9.58
N TYR A 84 4.09 -3.75 -8.47
CA TYR A 84 3.08 -4.79 -8.34
C TYR A 84 1.95 -4.27 -7.44
N PHE A 85 0.76 -4.82 -7.65
CA PHE A 85 -0.44 -4.40 -6.94
C PHE A 85 -0.91 -5.49 -5.99
N LEU A 86 -1.41 -5.06 -4.85
CA LEU A 86 -1.88 -5.90 -3.77
C LEU A 86 -3.25 -5.39 -3.31
N VAL A 87 -4.18 -6.29 -3.08
CA VAL A 87 -5.51 -5.96 -2.52
C VAL A 87 -5.82 -6.80 -1.31
N TYR A 88 -6.41 -6.16 -0.30
CA TYR A 88 -6.96 -6.86 0.85
C TYR A 88 -8.27 -7.53 0.45
N ASP A 89 -8.38 -8.83 0.72
CA ASP A 89 -9.59 -9.59 0.46
C ASP A 89 -10.55 -9.47 1.66
N PRO A 90 -11.74 -8.85 1.50
CA PRO A 90 -12.69 -8.73 2.59
C PRO A 90 -13.24 -10.09 3.05
N ASP A 91 -13.26 -11.10 2.18
CA ASP A 91 -13.73 -12.46 2.51
C ASP A 91 -12.66 -13.27 3.25
N SER A 92 -11.40 -12.86 3.12
CA SER A 92 -10.26 -13.45 3.80
C SER A 92 -9.52 -12.38 4.59
N THR A 93 -9.97 -12.16 5.83
CA THR A 93 -9.47 -11.10 6.73
C THR A 93 -7.98 -11.15 7.05
N THR A 94 -7.27 -12.17 6.56
CA THR A 94 -5.86 -12.43 6.84
C THR A 94 -5.01 -12.49 5.57
N VAL A 95 -5.59 -12.30 4.39
CA VAL A 95 -4.90 -12.49 3.11
C VAL A 95 -4.99 -11.26 2.22
N ILE A 96 -3.85 -10.95 1.60
CA ILE A 96 -3.69 -9.94 0.56
C ILE A 96 -3.27 -10.66 -0.71
N THR A 97 -3.90 -10.30 -1.83
CA THR A 97 -3.73 -10.99 -3.11
C THR A 97 -3.00 -10.11 -4.10
N HIS A 98 -2.04 -10.68 -4.82
CA HIS A 98 -1.40 -10.05 -5.96
C HIS A 98 -2.40 -9.83 -7.11
N VAL A 99 -2.39 -8.64 -7.68
CA VAL A 99 -3.29 -8.23 -8.75
C VAL A 99 -2.46 -7.85 -9.98
N GLU A 100 -2.77 -8.48 -11.10
CA GLU A 100 -2.15 -8.13 -12.38
C GLU A 100 -2.58 -6.72 -12.83
N GLY A 101 -1.72 -6.05 -13.61
CA GLY A 101 -1.93 -4.63 -13.94
C GLY A 101 -3.17 -4.36 -14.81
N ASP A 102 -3.63 -5.35 -15.56
CA ASP A 102 -4.83 -5.31 -16.41
C ASP A 102 -6.14 -5.35 -15.60
N VAL A 103 -6.16 -6.11 -14.50
CA VAL A 103 -7.31 -6.22 -13.59
C VAL A 103 -7.25 -5.23 -12.42
N ALA A 104 -6.13 -4.53 -12.23
CA ALA A 104 -5.92 -3.56 -11.15
C ALA A 104 -6.96 -2.43 -11.15
N TYR A 105 -7.46 -2.02 -12.33
CA TYR A 105 -8.47 -0.97 -12.43
C TYR A 105 -9.80 -1.42 -11.80
N ASP A 106 -10.29 -2.60 -12.17
CA ASP A 106 -11.55 -3.14 -11.64
C ASP A 106 -11.43 -3.43 -10.14
N LYS A 107 -10.26 -3.93 -9.71
CA LYS A 107 -9.98 -4.13 -8.29
C LYS A 107 -9.92 -2.82 -7.51
N ALA A 108 -9.44 -1.73 -8.12
CA ALA A 108 -9.45 -0.42 -7.47
C ALA A 108 -10.88 0.08 -7.24
N LEU A 109 -11.79 -0.13 -8.22
CA LEU A 109 -13.20 0.19 -8.07
C LEU A 109 -13.88 -0.65 -6.99
N GLN A 110 -13.54 -1.94 -6.91
CA GLN A 110 -14.15 -2.88 -5.95
C GLN A 110 -13.66 -2.67 -4.52
N HIS A 111 -12.35 -2.53 -4.32
CA HIS A 111 -11.73 -2.56 -2.98
C HIS A 111 -11.40 -1.17 -2.43
N GLN A 112 -11.40 -0.13 -3.28
CA GLN A 112 -11.14 1.28 -2.92
C GLN A 112 -9.76 1.57 -2.32
N LEU A 113 -8.99 0.56 -1.90
CA LEU A 113 -7.60 0.65 -1.50
C LEU A 113 -6.78 -0.40 -2.25
N ILE A 114 -5.78 0.08 -2.98
CA ILE A 114 -4.76 -0.74 -3.62
C ILE A 114 -3.41 -0.45 -2.96
N PHE A 115 -2.73 -1.50 -2.52
CA PHE A 115 -1.35 -1.41 -2.07
C PHE A 115 -0.43 -1.54 -3.27
N VAL A 116 0.59 -0.68 -3.34
CA VAL A 116 1.53 -0.61 -4.47
C VAL A 116 2.94 -0.79 -3.95
N GLY A 117 3.60 -1.88 -4.36
CA GLY A 117 5.00 -2.17 -4.03
C GLY A 117 5.88 -2.21 -5.27
N LYS A 118 7.19 -2.01 -5.15
CA LYS A 118 8.10 -2.15 -6.30
C LYS A 118 8.46 -3.60 -6.57
N GLN A 119 8.62 -3.99 -7.83
CA GLN A 119 8.96 -5.37 -8.21
C GLN A 119 10.33 -5.84 -7.67
N ASP A 120 11.24 -4.92 -7.33
CA ASP A 120 12.53 -5.24 -6.69
C ASP A 120 12.42 -5.44 -5.15
N CYS A 121 11.22 -5.27 -4.59
CA CYS A 121 10.94 -5.42 -3.18
C CYS A 121 11.08 -6.87 -2.69
N PRO A 122 11.58 -7.09 -1.46
CA PRO A 122 11.60 -8.43 -0.85
C PRO A 122 10.22 -9.07 -0.75
N LEU A 123 9.13 -8.29 -0.53
CA LEU A 123 7.77 -8.80 -0.38
C LEU A 123 7.26 -9.51 -1.64
N TYR A 124 7.70 -9.08 -2.82
CA TYR A 124 7.40 -9.76 -4.08
C TYR A 124 7.85 -11.25 -4.08
N LYS A 125 8.84 -11.60 -3.25
CA LYS A 125 9.37 -12.97 -3.13
C LYS A 125 8.70 -13.81 -2.05
N PHE A 126 7.78 -13.25 -1.27
CA PHE A 126 7.08 -13.93 -0.18
C PHE A 126 5.66 -14.37 -0.54
N GLU A 127 5.28 -14.22 -1.81
CA GLU A 127 4.04 -14.77 -2.33
C GLU A 127 4.07 -16.30 -2.27
N ASP A 128 2.95 -16.89 -1.86
CA ASP A 128 2.75 -18.32 -1.98
C ASP A 128 2.51 -18.73 -3.45
N ARG A 129 2.29 -20.02 -3.71
CA ARG A 129 2.01 -20.52 -5.08
C ARG A 129 0.73 -19.94 -5.70
N ARG A 130 -0.09 -19.21 -4.94
CA ARG A 130 -1.35 -18.60 -5.33
C ARG A 130 -1.26 -17.07 -5.39
N GLY A 131 -0.06 -16.48 -5.23
CA GLY A 131 0.10 -15.02 -5.25
C GLY A 131 -0.41 -14.34 -3.97
N GLN A 132 -0.54 -15.08 -2.87
CA GLN A 132 -1.10 -14.60 -1.61
C GLN A 132 -0.01 -14.27 -0.60
N ILE A 133 -0.25 -13.20 0.16
CA ILE A 133 0.61 -12.73 1.25
C ILE A 133 -0.26 -12.58 2.50
N LEU A 134 0.19 -13.08 3.65
CA LEU A 134 -0.54 -12.85 4.91
C LEU A 134 -0.45 -11.40 5.34
N VAL A 135 -1.56 -10.86 5.83
CA VAL A 135 -1.68 -9.49 6.35
C VAL A 135 -0.60 -9.21 7.41
N ASP A 136 -0.38 -10.14 8.34
CA ASP A 136 0.66 -10.04 9.37
C ASP A 136 2.07 -9.80 8.79
N TYR A 137 2.38 -10.36 7.62
CA TYR A 137 3.66 -10.14 6.96
C TYR A 137 3.75 -8.74 6.37
N LEU A 138 2.68 -8.24 5.76
CA LEU A 138 2.62 -6.87 5.28
C LEU A 138 2.72 -5.89 6.45
N GLU A 139 1.95 -6.07 7.52
CA GLU A 139 2.02 -5.23 8.72
C GLU A 139 3.40 -5.25 9.37
N LYS A 140 4.00 -6.45 9.48
CA LYS A 140 5.38 -6.57 9.94
C LYS A 140 6.32 -5.81 9.01
N TYR A 141 6.18 -5.95 7.70
CA TYR A 141 7.03 -5.21 6.76
C TYR A 141 6.89 -3.69 6.92
N LEU A 142 5.66 -3.19 7.02
CA LEU A 142 5.38 -1.77 7.16
C LEU A 142 5.82 -1.22 8.52
N SER A 143 5.74 -2.00 9.60
CA SER A 143 6.24 -1.59 10.92
C SER A 143 7.77 -1.49 11.01
N HIS A 144 8.50 -2.10 10.07
CA HIS A 144 9.95 -1.92 9.95
C HIS A 144 10.36 -0.70 9.12
N TYR A 145 9.38 -0.02 8.49
CA TYR A 145 9.61 1.23 7.79
C TYR A 145 9.68 2.38 8.80
N ASN A 146 10.88 2.90 9.03
CA ASN A 146 11.06 4.06 9.90
C ASN A 146 11.06 5.33 9.06
N VAL A 147 9.94 6.07 9.11
CA VAL A 147 9.73 7.36 8.42
C VAL A 147 10.88 8.36 8.71
N LYS A 148 11.57 8.25 9.85
CA LYS A 148 12.68 9.16 10.21
C LYS A 148 13.96 9.02 9.37
N MET A 149 14.16 7.94 8.60
CA MET A 149 15.49 7.65 8.03
C MET A 149 15.53 7.25 6.56
N GLY A 150 14.39 7.07 5.87
CA GLY A 150 14.39 6.54 4.49
C GLY A 150 15.15 5.21 4.34
N LYS A 151 15.44 4.52 5.46
CA LYS A 151 16.26 3.32 5.55
C LYS A 151 15.54 2.29 6.42
N ARG A 152 15.38 1.09 5.86
CA ARG A 152 14.78 -0.06 6.54
C ARG A 152 15.72 -0.55 7.64
N LYS A 153 15.17 -0.87 8.82
CA LYS A 153 15.93 -1.54 9.88
C LYS A 153 16.11 -3.01 9.43
N ASN A 154 17.33 -3.37 9.03
CA ASN A 154 17.70 -4.74 8.65
C ASN A 154 17.45 -5.71 9.81
N SER A 155 16.29 -6.35 9.85
CA SER A 155 15.99 -7.46 10.77
C SER A 155 15.59 -8.75 10.02
N LEU A 156 15.33 -8.69 8.72
CA LEU A 156 14.99 -9.89 7.91
C LEU A 156 16.21 -10.73 7.49
N GLN A 157 17.43 -10.38 7.90
CA GLN A 157 18.65 -11.12 7.54
C GLN A 157 19.08 -12.22 8.51
N SER A 158 18.41 -12.47 9.64
CA SER A 158 18.92 -13.46 10.62
C SER A 158 18.66 -14.94 10.29
N VAL A 159 17.92 -15.28 9.23
CA VAL A 159 17.64 -16.69 8.88
C VAL A 159 18.68 -17.30 7.94
N ARG A 160 19.60 -16.51 7.37
CA ARG A 160 20.65 -17.02 6.46
C ARG A 160 22.03 -17.04 7.09
N GLN A 161 22.25 -17.75 8.20
CA GLN A 161 23.60 -18.21 8.58
C GLN A 161 23.63 -19.25 9.71
N ARG A 162 22.88 -20.36 9.58
CA ARG A 162 23.17 -21.60 10.33
C ARG A 162 23.02 -22.83 9.45
N LYS A 163 23.77 -22.90 8.35
CA LYS A 163 24.04 -24.18 7.65
C LYS A 163 25.33 -24.20 6.83
N ARG A 164 26.39 -23.57 7.35
CA ARG A 164 27.77 -23.73 6.86
C ARG A 164 28.75 -23.67 8.02
N ARG A 165 28.67 -24.65 8.93
CA ARG A 165 29.77 -25.13 9.78
C ARG A 165 29.48 -26.58 10.13
N ALA A 166 29.66 -27.46 9.14
CA ALA A 166 29.71 -28.90 9.33
C ALA A 166 30.46 -29.53 8.14
N VAL A 167 31.58 -28.95 7.75
CA VAL A 167 32.71 -29.61 7.07
C VAL A 167 33.92 -28.76 7.46
N GLU A 168 35.04 -29.41 7.79
CA GLU A 168 36.28 -28.85 8.36
C GLU A 168 36.31 -28.73 9.89
N ALA A 169 36.36 -29.89 10.54
CA ALA A 169 37.27 -30.12 11.64
C ALA A 169 37.65 -31.61 11.64
N SER A 170 38.92 -31.84 11.27
CA SER A 170 39.82 -32.96 11.58
C SER A 170 39.32 -34.39 11.59
#